data_AF-A0A3D4BA56-F1
#
_entry.id   AF-A0A3D4BA56-F1
#
_cell.length_a   1.000
_cell.length_b   1.000
_cell.length_c   1.000
_cell.angle_alpha   90.00
_cell.angle_beta   90.00
_cell.angle_gamma   90.00
#
_symmetry.space_group_name_H-M   'P 1'
#
loop_
_entity.id
_entity.type
_entity.pdbx_description
1 polymer ?
#
loop_
_entity_poly.entity_id
_entity_poly.type
_entity_poly.pdbx_seq_one_letter_code
_entity_poly.pdbx_strand_id
1 'polypeptide(L)' 'ADTKRLPTVAVPDVQELRTFEASRPVLVMEDGREITLRLLPLDAATNVARFVRLAKKGYYDGLT' A
#
# COMPACT_ATOMS: atom_id res chain seq x y z
N ALA A 1 10.15 32.25 -0.53
CA ALA A 1 9.23 31.14 -0.21
C ALA A 1 10.09 29.88 -0.07
N ASP A 2 10.07 29.26 1.10
CA ASP A 2 10.90 28.10 1.42
C ASP A 2 10.30 26.87 0.75
N THR A 3 10.88 26.43 -0.38
CA THR A 3 10.44 25.22 -1.09
C THR A 3 10.89 24.00 -0.29
N LYS A 4 10.08 23.61 0.70
CA LYS A 4 10.22 22.34 1.40
C LYS A 4 10.12 21.22 0.36
N ARG A 5 11.26 20.65 -0.03
CA ARG A 5 11.29 19.45 -0.90
C ARG A 5 10.48 18.38 -0.20
N LEU A 6 9.48 17.83 -0.92
CA LEU A 6 8.80 16.64 -0.46
C LEU A 6 9.83 15.51 -0.37
N PRO A 7 9.75 14.66 0.68
CA PRO A 7 10.67 13.54 0.82
C PRO A 7 10.61 12.66 -0.42
N THR A 8 11.78 12.28 -0.95
CA THR A 8 11.88 11.33 -2.06
C THR A 8 11.25 10.01 -1.63
N VAL A 9 10.13 9.64 -2.25
CA VAL A 9 9.54 8.32 -2.06
C VAL A 9 10.34 7.35 -2.92
N ALA A 10 10.90 6.32 -2.30
CA ALA A 10 11.58 5.26 -3.04
C ALA A 10 10.60 4.62 -4.04
N VAL A 11 11.00 4.57 -5.31
CA VAL A 11 10.28 3.83 -6.33
C VAL A 11 10.55 2.35 -6.09
N PRO A 12 9.51 1.49 -6.01
CA PRO A 12 9.72 0.06 -5.80
C PRO A 12 10.45 -0.58 -6.98
N ASP A 13 11.29 -1.57 -6.70
CA ASP A 13 11.96 -2.35 -7.74
C ASP A 13 11.05 -3.44 -8.36
N VAL A 14 11.53 -4.11 -9.41
CA VAL A 14 10.75 -5.14 -10.13
C VAL A 14 10.36 -6.31 -9.22
N GLN A 15 11.20 -6.71 -8.27
CA GLN A 15 10.90 -7.81 -7.36
C GLN A 15 9.82 -7.41 -6.34
N GLU A 16 9.86 -6.17 -5.86
CA GLU A 16 8.81 -5.61 -5.02
C GLU A 16 7.48 -5.55 -5.77
N LEU A 17 7.47 -5.09 -7.03
CA LEU A 17 6.26 -5.05 -7.86
C LEU A 17 5.66 -6.44 -8.05
N ARG A 18 6.48 -7.45 -8.35
CA ARG A 18 6.05 -8.86 -8.46
C ARG A 18 5.48 -9.39 -7.16
N THR A 19 6.11 -9.07 -6.04
CA THR A 19 5.62 -9.44 -4.71
C THR A 19 4.25 -8.81 -4.43
N PHE A 20 4.07 -7.54 -4.76
CA PHE A 20 2.78 -6.86 -4.59
C PHE A 20 1.69 -7.48 -5.49
N GLU A 21 2.02 -7.81 -6.73
CA GLU A 21 1.10 -8.43 -7.70
C GLU A 21 0.59 -9.79 -7.22
N ALA A 22 1.49 -10.58 -6.61
CA ALA A 22 1.16 -11.88 -6.03
C ALA A 22 0.38 -11.78 -4.70
N SER A 23 0.48 -10.65 -4.00
CA SER A 23 -0.17 -10.48 -2.69
C SER A 23 -1.69 -10.29 -2.79
N ARG A 24 -2.40 -10.72 -1.74
CA ARG A 24 -3.85 -10.51 -1.57
C ARG A 24 -4.12 -9.96 -0.17
N PRO A 25 -3.97 -8.65 0.05
CA PRO A 25 -4.30 -8.04 1.33
C PRO A 25 -5.78 -8.23 1.65
N VAL A 26 -6.07 -8.48 2.92
CA VAL A 26 -7.43 -8.60 3.45
C VAL A 26 -7.69 -7.43 4.39
N LEU A 27 -8.75 -6.69 4.14
CA LEU A 27 -9.31 -5.73 5.09
C LEU A 27 -10.34 -6.47 5.93
N VAL A 28 -10.19 -6.41 7.25
CA VAL A 28 -11.15 -6.97 8.21
C VAL A 28 -11.98 -5.82 8.75
N MET A 29 -13.29 -5.89 8.53
CA MET A 29 -14.26 -4.92 9.03
C MET A 29 -14.53 -5.17 10.52
N GLU A 30 -15.07 -4.18 11.23
CA GLU A 30 -15.42 -4.31 12.67
C GLU A 30 -16.38 -5.48 12.94
N ASP A 31 -17.30 -5.75 12.01
CA ASP A 31 -18.24 -6.89 12.09
C ASP A 31 -17.63 -8.24 11.67
N GLY A 32 -16.32 -8.29 11.43
CA GLY A 32 -15.58 -9.48 11.03
C GLY A 32 -15.70 -9.86 9.56
N ARG A 33 -16.42 -9.09 8.73
CA ARG A 33 -16.43 -9.32 7.29
C ARG A 33 -15.09 -8.97 6.66
N GLU A 34 -14.75 -9.66 5.58
CA GLU A 34 -13.48 -9.52 4.89
C GLU A 34 -13.65 -8.95 3.49
N ILE A 35 -12.75 -8.05 3.10
CA ILE A 35 -12.60 -7.57 1.72
C ILE A 35 -11.19 -7.93 1.25
N THR A 36 -11.10 -8.82 0.27
CA THR A 36 -9.83 -9.17 -0.37
C THR A 36 -9.52 -8.22 -1.53
N LEU A 37 -8.34 -7.61 -1.51
CA LEU A 37 -7.90 -6.70 -2.55
C LEU A 37 -6.98 -7.38 -3.56
N ARG A 38 -7.18 -7.06 -4.85
CA ARG A 38 -6.17 -7.30 -5.91
C ARG A 38 -5.38 -6.01 -6.10
N LEU A 39 -4.06 -6.08 -5.87
CA LEU A 39 -3.18 -4.94 -6.11
C LEU A 39 -2.81 -4.81 -7.60
N LEU A 40 -2.65 -3.58 -8.06
CA LEU A 40 -2.27 -3.22 -9.44
C LEU A 40 -0.92 -2.47 -9.47
N PRO A 41 0.19 -3.12 -9.10
CA PRO A 41 1.48 -2.46 -8.95
C PRO A 41 2.07 -1.97 -10.29
N LEU A 42 1.68 -2.57 -11.42
CA LEU A 42 2.14 -2.11 -12.74
C LEU A 42 1.39 -0.87 -13.23
N ASP A 43 0.14 -0.68 -12.79
CA ASP A 43 -0.66 0.50 -13.12
C ASP A 43 -0.39 1.67 -12.16
N ALA A 44 -0.04 1.36 -10.90
CA ALA A 44 0.07 2.35 -9.83
C ALA A 44 1.19 2.04 -8.82
N ALA A 45 2.41 1.81 -9.30
CA ALA A 45 3.58 1.35 -8.53
C ALA A 45 3.80 2.06 -7.18
N THR A 46 3.92 3.39 -7.19
CA THR A 46 4.22 4.18 -5.99
C THR A 46 3.05 4.20 -4.99
N ASN A 47 1.82 4.20 -5.49
CA ASN A 47 0.61 4.16 -4.65
C ASN A 47 0.49 2.79 -3.97
N VAL A 48 0.71 1.70 -4.71
CA VAL A 48 0.70 0.35 -4.15
C VAL A 48 1.80 0.17 -3.12
N ALA A 49 3.03 0.61 -3.41
CA ALA A 49 4.13 0.56 -2.44
C ALA A 49 3.80 1.36 -1.16
N ARG A 50 3.22 2.55 -1.29
CA ARG A 50 2.76 3.34 -0.15
C ARG A 50 1.67 2.63 0.63
N PHE A 51 0.66 2.07 -0.05
CA PHE A 51 -0.42 1.32 0.58
C PHE A 51 0.12 0.15 1.42
N VAL A 52 0.96 -0.71 0.82
CA VAL A 52 1.56 -1.87 1.50
C VAL A 52 2.40 -1.42 2.69
N ARG A 53 3.21 -0.36 2.54
CA ARG A 53 4.01 0.20 3.63
C ARG A 53 3.15 0.69 4.79
N LEU A 54 2.03 1.36 4.52
CA LEU A 54 1.11 1.85 5.55
C LEU A 54 0.37 0.69 6.23
N ALA A 55 -0.10 -0.30 5.46
CA ALA A 55 -0.73 -1.51 5.99
C ALA A 55 0.22 -2.28 6.93
N LYS A 56 1.48 -2.49 6.54
CA LYS A 56 2.50 -3.12 7.40
C LYS A 56 2.80 -2.34 8.68
N LYS A 57 2.47 -1.06 8.74
CA LYS A 57 2.63 -0.20 9.93
C LYS A 57 1.37 -0.13 10.79
N GLY A 58 0.31 -0.87 10.46
CA GLY A 58 -0.98 -0.81 11.16
C GLY A 58 -1.73 0.52 10.95
N TYR A 59 -1.39 1.30 9.91
CA TYR A 59 -1.99 2.62 9.70
C TYR A 59 -3.50 2.55 9.46
N TYR A 60 -3.99 1.45 8.88
CA TYR A 60 -5.40 1.28 8.57
C TYR A 60 -6.19 0.64 9.71
N ASP A 61 -5.54 0.27 10.82
CA ASP A 61 -6.19 -0.37 11.96
C ASP A 61 -7.05 0.65 12.70
N GLY A 62 -8.32 0.31 12.94
CA GLY A 62 -9.27 1.20 13.63
C GLY A 62 -9.76 2.39 12.80
N LEU A 63 -9.54 2.40 11.48
CA LEU A 63 -10.22 3.33 10.58
C LEU A 63 -11.68 2.89 10.35
N THR A 64 -12.57 3.88 10.29
CA THR A 64 -14.03 3.72 10.15
C THR A 64 -14.55 4.40 8.90
#